data_AF-A0A1H8RJG1-F1
#
_entry.id   AF-A0A1H8RJG1-F1
#
_cell.length_a   1.000
_cell.length_b   1.000
_cell.length_c   1.000
_cell.angle_alpha   90.00
_cell.angle_beta   90.00
_cell.angle_gamma   90.00
#
_symmetry.space_group_name_H-M   'P 1'
#
loop_
_entity.id
_entity.type
_entity.pdbx_description
1 polymer ?
#
loop_
_entity_poly.entity_id
_entity_poly.type
_entity_poly.pdbx_seq_one_letter_code
_entity_poly.pdbx_strand_id
1 'polypeptide(L)'
;MITAKIIRHRHKFHHYINDDLKSVKEETFFKIVFSDPAEMDMFKDWIKQHGGDYDYNKNESRQEGKFPAVPMFHDEICWCDIMTYYLMHVAGYTFYSTIHPYKGEVYTKN
;
A
#
# COMPACT_ATOMS: atom_id res chain seq x y z
N MET A 1 21.68 0.90 1.35
CA MET A 1 20.59 1.38 0.47
C MET A 1 19.56 0.29 0.25
N ILE A 2 18.52 0.33 1.07
CA ILE A 2 17.34 -0.54 1.01
C ILE A 2 16.24 0.24 0.28
N THR A 3 15.43 -0.46 -0.53
CA THR A 3 14.32 0.13 -1.27
C THR A 3 12.99 -0.47 -0.84
N ALA A 4 11.94 0.35 -0.84
CA ALA A 4 10.56 -0.09 -0.72
C ALA A 4 9.76 0.45 -1.91
N LYS A 5 8.79 -0.33 -2.38
CA LYS A 5 7.90 0.05 -3.48
C LYS A 5 6.46 -0.18 -3.08
N ILE A 6 5.63 0.83 -3.27
CA ILE A 6 4.17 0.71 -3.21
C ILE A 6 3.69 0.72 -4.66
N ILE A 7 3.22 -0.41 -5.16
CA ILE A 7 2.74 -0.54 -6.54
C ILE A 7 1.23 -0.56 -6.49
N ARG A 8 0.57 0.47 -7.04
CA ARG A 8 -0.89 0.56 -7.08
C ARG A 8 -1.37 -0.06 -8.39
N HIS A 9 -1.65 -1.37 -8.37
CA HIS A 9 -2.22 -2.05 -9.51
C HIS A 9 -3.68 -1.64 -9.72
N ARG A 10 -3.88 -0.59 -10.54
CA ARG A 10 -5.17 -0.39 -11.18
C ARG A 10 -5.37 -1.52 -12.19
N HIS A 11 -6.15 -2.54 -11.85
CA HIS A 11 -6.76 -3.38 -12.88
C HIS A 11 -7.86 -2.55 -13.55
N LYS A 12 -7.50 -1.79 -14.59
CA LYS A 12 -8.46 -1.09 -15.44
C LYS A 12 -8.96 -2.04 -16.53
N PHE A 13 -10.26 -2.30 -16.55
CA PHE A 13 -11.03 -2.30 -17.80
C PHE A 13 -11.99 -1.11 -17.63
N HIS A 14 -11.96 0.04 -18.32
CA HIS A 14 -11.53 0.40 -19.67
C HIS A 14 -11.11 1.90 -19.75
N HIS A 15 -10.57 2.28 -20.93
CA HIS A 15 -10.63 3.65 -21.44
C HIS A 15 -12.09 4.05 -21.71
N TYR A 16 -12.46 5.30 -21.42
CA TYR A 16 -13.71 5.88 -21.92
C TYR A 16 -13.48 6.49 -23.31
N ILE A 17 -14.00 5.82 -24.35
CA ILE A 17 -14.63 6.53 -25.48
C ILE A 17 -16.12 6.36 -25.20
N ASN A 18 -16.82 7.48 -25.03
CA ASN A 18 -18.28 7.64 -24.96
C ASN A 18 -19.11 6.34 -25.00
N ASP A 19 -19.75 5.97 -23.89
CA ASP A 19 -21.17 5.57 -23.82
C ASP A 19 -21.48 4.78 -22.54
N ASP A 20 -22.55 5.23 -21.89
CA ASP A 20 -23.59 4.46 -21.22
C ASP A 20 -23.30 3.41 -20.14
N LEU A 21 -23.88 3.73 -18.97
CA LEU A 21 -24.70 2.84 -18.15
C LEU A 21 -24.05 1.54 -17.65
N LYS A 22 -23.36 1.63 -16.51
CA LYS A 22 -23.37 0.63 -15.41
C LYS A 22 -22.64 1.16 -14.17
N SER A 23 -23.26 1.08 -13.01
CA SER A 23 -22.55 1.21 -11.73
C SER A 23 -21.68 -0.03 -11.53
N VAL A 24 -20.38 0.07 -11.78
CA VAL A 24 -19.43 -1.01 -11.53
C VAL A 24 -18.62 -0.65 -10.28
N LYS A 25 -18.55 -1.58 -9.32
CA LYS A 25 -17.73 -1.44 -8.11
C LYS A 25 -16.26 -1.68 -8.51
N GLU A 26 -15.41 -0.67 -8.40
CA GLU A 26 -13.97 -0.77 -8.65
C GLU A 26 -13.27 -1.47 -7.48
N GLU A 27 -12.48 -2.53 -7.74
CA GLU A 27 -11.55 -3.10 -6.75
C GLU A 27 -10.12 -2.65 -7.08
N THR A 28 -9.51 -1.87 -6.18
CA THR A 28 -8.13 -1.42 -6.31
C THR A 28 -7.19 -2.40 -5.62
N PHE A 29 -6.34 -3.07 -6.38
CA PHE A 29 -5.27 -3.91 -5.84
C PHE A 29 -3.98 -3.08 -5.70
N PHE A 30 -3.25 -3.25 -4.62
CA PHE A 30 -1.89 -2.71 -4.52
C PHE A 30 -0.95 -3.80 -4.03
N LYS A 31 0.36 -3.58 -4.16
CA LYS A 31 1.39 -4.51 -3.70
C LYS A 31 2.50 -3.72 -3.04
N ILE A 32 2.90 -4.17 -1.87
CA ILE A 32 4.03 -3.61 -1.13
C ILE A 32 5.21 -4.55 -1.31
N VAL A 33 6.35 -4.00 -1.74
CA VAL A 33 7.56 -4.76 -2.00
C VAL A 33 8.74 -4.09 -1.32
N PHE A 34 9.39 -4.78 -0.40
CA PHE A 34 10.68 -4.39 0.17
C PHE A 34 11.79 -5.14 -0.56
N SER A 35 12.95 -4.51 -0.74
CA SER A 35 14.14 -5.20 -1.23
C SER A 35 14.80 -6.08 -0.16
N ASP A 36 14.56 -5.77 1.12
CA ASP A 36 14.96 -6.58 2.25
C ASP A 36 13.71 -7.24 2.88
N PRO A 37 13.61 -8.57 2.92
CA PRO A 37 12.47 -9.26 3.53
C PRO A 37 12.21 -8.88 4.99
N ALA A 38 13.25 -8.55 5.77
CA ALA A 38 13.12 -8.23 7.20
C ALA A 38 12.25 -6.98 7.44
N GLU A 39 12.20 -6.05 6.49
CA GLU A 39 11.38 -4.83 6.59
C GLU A 39 9.88 -5.12 6.57
N MET A 40 9.44 -6.22 5.93
CA MET A 40 8.04 -6.65 5.99
C MET A 40 7.68 -7.17 7.38
N ASP A 41 8.59 -7.86 8.05
CA ASP A 41 8.36 -8.35 9.41
C ASP A 41 8.32 -7.18 10.40
N MET A 42 9.23 -6.20 10.26
CA MET A 42 9.19 -4.96 11.06
C MET A 42 7.89 -4.18 10.86
N PHE A 43 7.39 -4.10 9.63
CA PHE A 43 6.09 -3.49 9.36
C PHE A 43 4.96 -4.23 10.07
N LYS A 44 4.90 -5.56 9.95
CA LYS A 44 3.88 -6.37 10.64
C LYS A 44 3.93 -6.22 12.16
N ASP A 45 5.12 -6.19 12.73
CA ASP A 45 5.31 -5.98 14.16
C ASP A 45 4.83 -4.60 14.58
N TRP A 46 5.13 -3.56 13.80
CA TRP A 46 4.61 -2.21 14.03
C TRP A 46 3.09 -2.16 13.97
N ILE A 47 2.46 -2.82 13.00
CA ILE A 47 1.00 -2.94 12.91
C ILE A 47 0.41 -3.58 14.17
N LYS A 48 0.99 -4.71 14.62
CA LYS A 48 0.55 -5.42 15.83
C LYS A 48 0.70 -4.57 17.10
N GLN A 49 1.81 -3.83 17.23
CA GLN A 49 2.05 -2.92 18.35
C GLN A 49 0.97 -1.82 18.46
N HIS A 50 0.36 -1.44 17.33
CA HIS A 50 -0.72 -0.46 17.26
C HIS A 50 -2.12 -1.13 17.21
N GLY A 51 -2.22 -2.39 17.63
CA GLY A 51 -3.48 -3.11 17.76
C GLY A 51 -4.15 -3.49 16.43
N GLY A 52 -3.41 -3.45 15.33
CA GLY A 52 -3.83 -3.95 14.03
C GLY A 52 -3.34 -5.38 13.78
N ASP A 53 -3.65 -5.89 12.60
CA ASP A 53 -3.13 -7.15 12.06
C ASP A 53 -3.02 -7.02 10.54
N TYR A 54 -1.91 -7.47 9.96
CA TYR A 54 -1.68 -7.36 8.52
C TYR A 54 -1.54 -8.75 7.91
N ASP A 55 -2.43 -9.05 6.97
CA ASP A 55 -2.35 -10.24 6.14
C ASP A 55 -2.37 -9.89 4.65
N TYR A 56 -1.67 -10.69 3.86
CA TYR A 56 -1.73 -10.58 2.40
C TYR A 56 -2.32 -11.87 1.84
N ASN A 57 -3.59 -11.80 1.45
CA ASN A 57 -4.29 -12.88 0.79
C ASN A 57 -3.71 -13.05 -0.61
N LYS A 58 -2.82 -14.04 -0.75
CA LYS A 58 -2.13 -14.35 -2.02
C LYS A 58 -3.08 -14.83 -3.12
N ASN A 59 -4.17 -15.50 -2.74
CA ASN A 59 -5.12 -16.07 -3.70
C ASN A 59 -5.93 -14.96 -4.38
N GLU A 60 -6.33 -13.94 -3.61
CA GLU A 60 -7.08 -12.79 -4.11
C GLU A 60 -6.18 -11.57 -4.43
N SER A 61 -4.87 -11.69 -4.20
CA SER A 61 -3.89 -10.60 -4.34
C SER A 61 -4.29 -9.32 -3.60
N ARG A 62 -4.87 -9.46 -2.39
CA ARG A 62 -5.45 -8.37 -1.61
C ARG A 62 -4.83 -8.28 -0.21
N GLN A 63 -4.62 -7.06 0.29
CA GLN A 63 -4.27 -6.82 1.69
C GLN A 63 -5.53 -6.87 2.55
N GLU A 64 -5.43 -7.63 3.63
CA GLU A 64 -6.50 -7.87 4.58
C GLU A 64 -5.97 -7.67 6.00
N GLY A 65 -6.89 -7.79 6.95
CA GLY A 65 -6.60 -7.66 8.36
C GLY A 65 -7.22 -6.41 8.97
N LYS A 66 -6.67 -6.01 10.12
CA LYS A 66 -7.19 -4.94 10.95
C LYS A 66 -6.24 -3.76 10.89
N PHE A 67 -6.76 -2.58 10.55
CA PHE A 67 -5.94 -1.36 10.56
C PHE A 67 -5.39 -1.06 11.97
N PRO A 68 -4.16 -0.53 12.05
CA PRO A 68 -3.59 -0.08 13.31
C PRO A 68 -4.35 1.15 13.83
N ALA A 69 -4.55 1.22 15.14
CA ALA A 69 -5.22 2.34 15.80
C ALA A 69 -4.23 3.46 16.08
N VAL A 70 -3.92 4.27 15.07
CA VAL A 70 -3.06 5.45 15.19
C VAL A 70 -3.92 6.71 15.16
N PRO A 71 -3.78 7.67 16.10
CA PRO A 71 -4.69 8.82 16.22
C PRO A 71 -4.87 9.71 14.97
N MET A 72 -3.89 9.70 14.07
CA MET A 72 -3.92 10.47 12.82
C MET A 72 -4.65 9.78 11.68
N PHE A 73 -5.01 8.51 11.85
CA PHE A 73 -5.81 7.77 10.88
C PHE A 73 -7.29 8.00 11.18
N HIS A 74 -7.99 8.63 10.25
CA HIS A 74 -9.42 8.90 10.30
C HIS A 74 -10.20 7.93 9.40
N ASP A 75 -11.51 8.12 9.27
CA ASP A 75 -12.45 7.10 8.72
C ASP A 75 -12.16 6.66 7.27
N GLU A 76 -11.44 7.46 6.47
CA GLU A 76 -11.05 7.11 5.10
C GLU A 76 -9.53 6.90 4.99
N ILE A 77 -9.06 5.72 5.38
CA ILE A 77 -7.66 5.29 5.20
C ILE A 77 -7.54 3.96 4.45
N CYS A 78 -6.51 3.84 3.61
CA CYS A 78 -6.09 2.56 3.05
C CYS A 78 -4.77 2.07 3.65
N TRP A 79 -4.52 0.78 3.50
CA TRP A 79 -3.20 0.17 3.70
C TRP A 79 -2.05 0.86 2.94
N CYS A 80 -2.33 1.50 1.81
CA CYS A 80 -1.34 2.32 1.11
C CYS A 80 -0.93 3.52 1.96
N ASP A 81 -1.88 4.25 2.54
CA ASP A 81 -1.62 5.40 3.41
C ASP A 81 -0.87 4.96 4.67
N ILE A 82 -1.29 3.84 5.27
CA ILE A 82 -0.63 3.24 6.44
C ILE A 82 0.83 2.90 6.12
N MET A 83 1.08 2.28 4.96
CA MET A 83 2.44 1.91 4.55
C MET A 83 3.29 3.15 4.23
N THR A 84 2.75 4.13 3.48
CA THR A 84 3.46 5.38 3.21
C THR A 84 3.83 6.09 4.52
N TYR A 85 2.89 6.14 5.47
CA TYR A 85 3.14 6.68 6.80
C TYR A 85 4.26 5.93 7.51
N TYR A 86 4.18 4.59 7.57
CA TYR A 86 5.22 3.77 8.18
C TYR A 86 6.59 4.01 7.56
N LEU A 87 6.69 4.00 6.23
CA LEU A 87 7.94 4.21 5.52
C LEU A 87 8.56 5.58 5.88
N MET A 88 7.78 6.65 5.75
CA MET A 88 8.29 8.02 5.86
C MET A 88 8.49 8.48 7.30
N HIS A 89 7.61 8.06 8.22
CA HIS A 89 7.55 8.61 9.58
C HIS A 89 8.01 7.65 10.67
N VAL A 90 8.13 6.34 10.36
CA VAL A 90 8.55 5.32 11.33
C VAL A 90 9.87 4.66 10.93
N ALA A 91 9.95 4.13 9.71
CA ALA A 91 11.06 3.30 9.27
C ALA A 91 12.26 4.08 8.69
N GLY A 92 12.13 5.41 8.53
CA GLY A 92 13.21 6.30 8.09
C GLY A 92 13.50 6.25 6.58
N TYR A 93 12.52 5.82 5.77
CA TYR A 93 12.62 5.91 4.32
C TYR A 93 12.34 7.33 3.83
N THR A 94 12.91 7.67 2.70
CA THR A 94 12.64 8.91 1.95
C THR A 94 12.01 8.56 0.61
N PHE A 95 11.05 9.37 0.17
CA PHE A 95 10.51 9.25 -1.19
C PHE A 95 11.62 9.48 -2.23
N TYR A 96 11.71 8.58 -3.21
CA TYR A 96 12.72 8.63 -4.26
C TYR A 96 12.11 8.98 -5.62
N SER A 97 11.10 8.24 -6.07
CA SER A 97 10.49 8.46 -7.39
C SER A 97 9.11 7.83 -7.53
N THR A 98 8.38 8.20 -8.59
CA THR A 98 7.15 7.52 -9.01
C THR A 98 7.43 6.48 -10.09
N ILE A 99 6.58 5.46 -10.18
CA ILE A 99 6.57 4.44 -11.23
C ILE A 99 5.38 4.71 -12.16
N HIS A 100 5.67 5.22 -13.36
CA HIS A 100 4.71 5.32 -14.46
C HIS A 100 4.73 4.05 -15.34
N PRO A 101 3.58 3.61 -15.90
CA PRO A 101 2.21 4.11 -15.76
C PRO A 101 1.44 3.59 -14.52
N TYR A 102 2.06 2.70 -13.73
CA TYR A 102 1.42 1.91 -12.68
C TYR A 102 1.06 2.68 -11.40
N LYS A 103 1.13 4.02 -11.40
CA LYS A 103 0.90 4.88 -10.21
C LYS A 103 1.60 4.34 -8.96
N GLY A 104 2.84 3.86 -9.12
CA GLY A 104 3.63 3.34 -8.01
C GLY A 104 4.54 4.40 -7.41
N GLU A 105 5.05 4.12 -6.22
CA GLU A 105 5.99 4.97 -5.48
C GLU A 105 7.20 4.13 -5.06
N VAL A 106 8.39 4.72 -5.16
CA VAL A 106 9.66 4.13 -4.73
C VAL A 106 10.20 4.97 -3.58
N TYR A 107 10.64 4.28 -2.53
CA TYR A 107 11.23 4.85 -1.33
C TYR A 107 12.60 4.23 -1.09
N THR A 108 13.54 5.00 -0.55
CA THR A 108 14.90 4.57 -0.24
C THR A 108 15.27 4.86 1.21
N LYS A 109 16.09 4.00 1.80
CA LYS A 109 16.69 4.14 3.13
C LYS A 109 18.17 3.82 3.02
N ASN A 110 19.04 4.71 3.50
CA ASN A 110 20.48 4.59 3.33
C ASN A 110 21.07 3.49 4.19
#